data_AF-A0A9C9KAA2-F1
#
_entry.id   AF-A0A9C9KAA2-F1
#
_cell.length_a   1.000
_cell.length_b   1.000
_cell.length_c   1.000
_cell.angle_alpha   90.00
_cell.angle_beta   90.00
_cell.angle_gamma   90.00
#
_symmetry.space_group_name_H-M   'P 1'
#
loop_
_entity.id
_entity.type
_entity.pdbx_description
1 polymer ?
#
loop_
_entity_poly.entity_id
_entity_poly.type
_entity_poly.pdbx_seq_one_letter_code
_entity_poly.pdbx_strand_id
1 'polypeptide(L)' 'MELFVTEQRNKPLAWRMMPASLQEFVGQEDLLGTNGPLRRLIEEDRIVSLILYGPP' A
#
# COMPACT_ATOMS: atom_id res chain seq x y z
N MET A 1 3.68 -4.39 -28.29
CA MET A 1 3.43 -4.60 -26.85
C MET A 1 4.66 -4.16 -26.01
N GLU A 2 5.37 -3.11 -26.42
CA GLU A 2 6.57 -2.58 -25.71
C GLU A 2 6.36 -1.17 -25.14
N LEU A 3 5.22 -0.52 -25.40
CA LEU A 3 4.96 0.88 -25.01
C LEU A 3 4.91 1.12 -23.48
N PHE A 4 4.64 0.09 -22.68
CA PHE A 4 4.45 0.25 -21.23
C PHE A 4 5.71 -0.01 -20.40
N VAL A 5 6.77 -0.58 -21.00
CA VAL A 5 8.02 -0.90 -20.27
C VAL A 5 8.88 0.36 -20.09
N THR A 6 8.85 1.27 -21.06
CA THR A 6 9.57 2.56 -21.03
C THR A 6 9.04 3.52 -19.98
N GLU A 7 7.73 3.46 -19.68
CA GLU A 7 7.09 4.33 -18.69
C GLU A 7 7.61 4.11 -17.27
N GLN A 8 7.89 2.87 -16.87
CA GLN A 8 8.30 2.56 -15.49
C GLN A 8 9.66 3.18 -15.12
N ARG A 9 10.62 3.26 -16.05
CA ARG A 9 11.93 3.89 -15.79
C ARG A 9 11.83 5.40 -15.60
N ASN A 10 10.87 6.04 -16.26
CA ASN A 10 10.69 7.50 -16.23
C ASN A 10 9.87 7.97 -15.02
N LYS A 11 9.20 7.07 -14.30
CA LYS A 11 8.44 7.43 -13.10
C LYS A 11 9.37 7.78 -11.92
N PRO A 12 8.97 8.73 -11.05
CA PRO A 12 9.71 9.06 -9.84
C PRO A 12 9.97 7.82 -8.97
N LEU A 13 11.07 7.82 -8.20
CA LEU A 13 11.42 6.70 -7.33
C LEU A 13 10.26 6.33 -6.38
N ALA A 14 9.62 7.32 -5.77
CA ALA A 14 8.50 7.10 -4.86
C ALA A 14 7.35 6.30 -5.52
N TRP A 15 7.05 6.58 -6.79
CA TRP A 15 6.05 5.80 -7.52
C TRP A 15 6.51 4.36 -7.73
N ARG A 16 7.77 4.15 -8.11
CA ARG A 16 8.32 2.81 -8.36
C ARG A 16 8.46 1.97 -7.08
N MET A 17 8.54 2.62 -5.92
CA MET A 17 8.61 1.98 -4.61
C MET A 17 7.24 1.81 -3.94
N MET A 18 6.15 2.21 -4.60
CA MET A 18 4.80 2.02 -4.08
C MET A 18 4.54 0.51 -3.89
N PRO A 19 4.19 0.06 -2.67
CA PRO A 19 3.93 -1.36 -2.41
C PRO A 19 2.81 -1.89 -3.29
N ALA A 20 3.00 -3.08 -3.88
CA ALA A 20 1.97 -3.75 -4.68
C ALA A 20 1.02 -4.58 -3.80
N SER A 21 1.42 -4.88 -2.57
CA SER A 21 0.69 -5.69 -1.61
C SER A 21 0.88 -5.18 -0.18
N LEU A 22 -0.01 -5.57 0.74
CA LEU A 22 0.14 -5.22 2.16
C LEU A 22 1.37 -5.86 2.80
N GLN A 23 1.89 -6.96 2.25
CA GLN A 23 3.11 -7.62 2.75
C GLN A 23 4.38 -6.82 2.43
N GLU A 24 4.34 -5.98 1.41
CA GLU A 24 5.45 -5.08 1.04
C GLU A 24 5.39 -3.73 1.78
N PHE A 25 4.29 -3.46 2.49
CA PHE A 25 4.14 -2.23 3.26
C PHE A 25 5.07 -2.24 4.47
N VAL A 26 5.86 -1.18 4.64
CA VAL A 26 6.84 -1.06 5.72
C VAL A 26 6.31 -0.16 6.82
N GLY A 27 6.35 -0.64 8.07
CA GLY A 27 5.85 0.06 9.25
C GLY A 27 4.36 -0.19 9.51
N GLN A 28 3.84 0.44 10.57
CA GLN A 28 2.43 0.32 10.99
C GLN A 28 2.02 -1.12 11.31
N GLU A 29 2.91 -1.92 11.89
CA GLU A 29 2.73 -3.34 12.18
C GLU A 29 1.51 -3.60 13.08
N ASP A 30 1.24 -2.70 14.03
CA ASP A 30 0.09 -2.80 14.92
C ASP A 30 -1.25 -2.64 14.18
N LEU A 31 -1.27 -1.94 13.03
CA LEU A 31 -2.47 -1.67 12.23
C LEU A 31 -2.61 -2.63 11.04
N LEU A 32 -1.51 -2.88 10.32
CA LEU A 32 -1.46 -3.58 9.03
C LEU A 32 -0.67 -4.89 9.08
N GLY A 33 -0.06 -5.25 10.21
CA GLY A 33 0.57 -6.57 10.39
C GLY A 33 -0.46 -7.69 10.39
N THR A 34 0.00 -8.94 10.43
CA THR A 34 -0.84 -10.16 10.31
C THR A 34 -2.12 -10.13 11.17
N ASN A 35 -2.03 -9.57 12.37
CA ASN A 35 -3.13 -9.48 13.32
C ASN A 35 -3.73 -8.07 13.47
N GLY A 36 -3.28 -7.12 12.65
CA GLY A 36 -3.69 -5.73 12.72
C GLY A 36 -5.17 -5.54 12.39
N PRO A 37 -5.89 -4.65 13.09
CA PRO A 37 -7.33 -4.45 12.90
C PRO A 37 -7.67 -3.97 11.48
N LEU A 38 -6.84 -3.10 10.89
CA LEU A 38 -7.10 -2.59 9.54
C LEU A 38 -6.86 -3.67 8.48
N ARG A 39 -5.86 -4.54 8.68
CA ARG A 39 -5.62 -5.69 7.79
C ARG A 39 -6.85 -6.60 7.72
N ARG A 40 -7.44 -6.94 8.87
CA ARG A 40 -8.66 -7.78 8.93
C ARG A 40 -9.82 -7.16 8.18
N LEU A 41 -10.06 -5.85 8.36
CA LEU A 41 -11.14 -5.15 7.65
C LEU A 41 -10.95 -5.17 6.12
N ILE A 42 -9.71 -5.03 5.65
CA ILE A 42 -9.37 -5.11 4.22
C ILE A 42 -9.57 -6.55 3.71
N GLU A 43 -9.09 -7.55 4.45
CA GLU A 43 -9.22 -8.97 4.07
C GLU A 43 -10.69 -9.47 4.08
N GLU A 44 -11.52 -8.91 4.96
CA GLU A 44 -12.96 -9.19 5.03
C GLU A 44 -13.77 -8.37 4.00
N ASP A 45 -13.15 -7.50 3.19
CA ASP A 45 -13.79 -6.55 2.27
C ASP A 45 -14.84 -5.65 2.96
N ARG A 46 -14.57 -5.28 4.21
CA ARG A 46 -15.44 -4.44 5.05
C ARG A 46 -14.91 -3.02 5.10
N ILE A 47 -15.06 -2.31 3.98
CA ILE A 47 -14.67 -0.91 3.89
C ILE A 47 -15.59 -0.06 4.77
N VAL A 48 -14.99 0.67 5.71
CA VAL A 48 -15.64 1.67 6.55
C VAL A 48 -15.04 3.05 6.25
N SER A 49 -15.72 4.12 6.65
CA SER A 49 -15.14 5.47 6.55
C SER A 49 -13.87 5.56 7.42
N LEU A 50 -12.73 5.90 6.82
CA LEU A 50 -11.44 6.07 7.50
C LEU A 50 -10.89 7.49 7.32
N ILE A 51 -10.21 7.97 8.37
CA ILE A 51 -9.30 9.13 8.29
C ILE A 51 -7.90 8.59 8.58
N LEU A 52 -6.99 8.73 7.60
CA LEU A 52 -5.58 8.39 7.76
C LEU A 52 -4.81 9.68 8.07
N TYR A 53 -4.20 9.74 9.26
CA TYR A 53 -3.45 10.90 9.72
C TYR A 53 -2.10 10.46 10.30
N GLY A 54 -1.04 11.18 9.92
CA GLY A 54 0.31 10.96 10.39
C GLY A 54 1.24 12.09 9.94
N PRO A 55 2.45 12.16 10.49
CA PRO A 55 3.48 13.05 9.96
C PRO A 55 3.85 12.66 8.52
N PRO A 56 4.37 13.60 7.70
CA PRO A 56 4.86 13.32 6.36
C PRO A 56 6.08 12.40 6.34
#